data_AF-A0AAP5G057-F1
#
_entry.id   AF-A0AAP5G057-F1
#
_cell.length_a   1.000
_cell.length_b   1.000
_cell.length_c   1.000
_cell.angle_alpha   90.00
_cell.angle_beta   90.00
_cell.angle_gamma   90.00
#
_symmetry.space_group_name_H-M   'P 1'
#
loop_
_entity.id
_entity.type
_entity.pdbx_description
1 polymer ?
#
loop_
_entity_poly.entity_id
_entity_poly.type
_entity_poly.pdbx_seq_one_letter_code
_entity_poly.pdbx_strand_id
1 'polypeptide(L)'
;MKRLCIIPCGKKKIWDKYPDYGSMEAKDVYISPFGKACQAYATMFFENWVILSAKHGFLRPNDIVLENYDLAFNSKSDEIISMEQLKQQMIEKDLLQFDEIVLLAGKKHKKVVTQLYPEGTITYPLAGCKGIGYMLQRLKEAVKEEEEI
;
A
#
# COMPACT_ATOMS: atom_id res chain seq x y z
N MET A 1 -3.64 8.49 19.46
CA MET A 1 -2.52 7.84 18.75
C MET A 1 -2.77 8.00 17.27
N LYS A 2 -1.85 8.62 16.52
CA LYS A 2 -1.97 8.79 15.07
C LYS A 2 -1.46 7.53 14.38
N ARG A 3 -2.28 6.93 13.51
CA ARG A 3 -1.98 5.67 12.83
C ARG A 3 -1.95 5.88 11.32
N LEU A 4 -0.99 5.25 10.65
CA LEU A 4 -0.89 5.23 9.19
C LEU A 4 -1.01 3.80 8.69
N CYS A 5 -1.97 3.53 7.81
CA CYS A 5 -2.03 2.27 7.10
C CYS A 5 -1.25 2.33 5.78
N ILE A 6 -0.37 1.36 5.54
CA ILE A 6 0.37 1.21 4.29
C ILE A 6 -0.16 -0.03 3.57
N ILE A 7 -0.68 0.16 2.36
CA ILE A 7 -1.20 -0.90 1.50
C ILE A 7 -0.29 -1.12 0.28
N PRO A 8 -0.27 -2.33 -0.33
CA PRO A 8 0.62 -2.61 -1.46
C PRO A 8 0.11 -2.05 -2.78
N CYS A 9 1.02 -1.68 -3.69
CA CYS A 9 0.67 -1.51 -5.09
C CYS A 9 0.39 -2.89 -5.73
N GLY A 10 -0.86 -3.20 -6.04
CA GLY A 10 -1.20 -4.44 -6.73
C GLY A 10 -0.55 -4.53 -8.11
N LYS A 11 -0.24 -5.75 -8.59
CA LYS A 11 0.29 -5.92 -9.96
C LYS A 11 -0.72 -5.41 -10.99
N LYS A 12 -1.97 -5.86 -10.86
CA LYS A 12 -3.06 -5.56 -11.78
C LYS A 12 -3.56 -4.12 -11.61
N LYS A 13 -3.49 -3.33 -12.66
CA LYS A 13 -3.93 -1.92 -12.71
C LYS A 13 -5.13 -1.74 -13.64
N ILE A 14 -5.79 -0.59 -13.54
CA ILE A 14 -7.00 -0.28 -14.30
C ILE A 14 -6.78 -0.40 -15.82
N TRP A 15 -5.62 0.04 -16.30
CA TRP A 15 -5.23 -0.04 -17.71
C TRP A 15 -5.03 -1.47 -18.24
N ASP A 16 -4.77 -2.46 -17.36
CA ASP A 16 -4.74 -3.87 -17.77
C ASP A 16 -6.14 -4.36 -18.16
N LYS A 17 -7.20 -3.66 -17.74
CA LYS A 17 -8.59 -3.94 -18.10
C LYS A 17 -9.13 -2.95 -19.13
N TYR A 18 -8.75 -1.67 -19.03
CA TYR A 18 -9.22 -0.59 -19.89
C TYR A 18 -8.02 0.23 -20.39
N PRO A 19 -7.35 -0.19 -21.48
CA PRO A 19 -6.10 0.42 -21.94
C PRO A 19 -6.22 1.91 -22.31
N ASP A 20 -7.40 2.34 -22.79
CA ASP A 20 -7.63 3.72 -23.27
C ASP A 20 -7.98 4.72 -22.15
N TYR A 21 -7.95 4.31 -20.88
CA TYR A 21 -8.18 5.22 -19.77
C TYR A 21 -7.00 6.21 -19.62
N GLY A 22 -7.30 7.46 -19.30
CA GLY A 22 -6.30 8.48 -19.00
C GLY A 22 -5.70 8.33 -17.61
N SER A 23 -5.06 9.38 -17.12
CA SER A 23 -4.53 9.45 -15.75
C SER A 23 -5.63 9.23 -14.71
N MET A 24 -5.31 8.52 -13.62
CA MET A 24 -6.27 8.14 -12.59
C MET A 24 -5.72 8.41 -11.19
N GLU A 25 -6.61 8.65 -10.23
CA GLU A 25 -6.26 8.67 -8.81
C GLU A 25 -5.75 7.29 -8.36
N ALA A 26 -4.74 7.27 -7.48
CA ALA A 26 -4.08 6.04 -7.04
C ALA A 26 -5.04 5.02 -6.43
N LYS A 27 -6.11 5.47 -5.75
CA LYS A 27 -7.17 4.62 -5.19
C LYS A 27 -7.97 3.84 -6.25
N ASP A 28 -7.96 4.29 -7.50
CA ASP A 28 -8.68 3.67 -8.62
C ASP A 28 -7.75 2.90 -9.56
N VAL A 29 -6.43 3.11 -9.43
CA VAL A 29 -5.41 2.46 -10.25
C VAL A 29 -5.33 0.97 -9.95
N TYR A 30 -5.24 0.55 -8.69
CA TYR A 30 -4.87 -0.84 -8.33
C TYR A 30 -6.12 -1.73 -8.17
N ILE A 31 -6.40 -2.54 -9.19
CA ILE A 31 -7.66 -3.32 -9.25
C ILE A 31 -7.52 -4.79 -8.84
N SER A 32 -6.34 -5.21 -8.35
CA SER A 32 -6.16 -6.59 -7.85
C SER A 32 -7.10 -6.89 -6.66
N PRO A 33 -7.65 -8.11 -6.52
CA PRO A 33 -8.56 -8.44 -5.41
C PRO A 33 -7.96 -8.16 -4.04
N PHE A 34 -6.68 -8.46 -3.84
CA PHE A 34 -5.97 -8.22 -2.59
C PHE A 34 -5.78 -6.72 -2.31
N GLY A 35 -5.30 -5.96 -3.30
CA GLY A 35 -5.18 -4.50 -3.17
C GLY A 35 -6.51 -3.84 -2.84
N LYS A 36 -7.61 -4.24 -3.51
CA LYS A 36 -8.96 -3.75 -3.20
C LYS A 36 -9.41 -4.08 -1.78
N ALA A 37 -9.12 -5.29 -1.29
CA ALA A 37 -9.46 -5.67 0.08
C ALA A 37 -8.65 -4.87 1.11
N CYS A 38 -7.34 -4.66 0.87
CA CYS A 38 -6.52 -3.80 1.72
C CYS A 38 -7.01 -2.34 1.72
N GLN A 39 -7.41 -1.82 0.55
CA GLN A 39 -7.95 -0.47 0.44
C GLN A 39 -9.29 -0.32 1.16
N ALA A 40 -10.20 -1.28 1.01
CA ALA A 40 -11.48 -1.26 1.72
C ALA A 40 -11.26 -1.26 3.24
N TYR A 41 -10.35 -2.12 3.72
CA TYR A 41 -9.97 -2.15 5.12
C TYR A 41 -9.33 -0.84 5.59
N ALA A 42 -8.36 -0.30 4.85
CA ALA A 42 -7.70 0.95 5.18
C ALA A 42 -8.70 2.12 5.22
N THR A 43 -9.65 2.15 4.29
CA THR A 43 -10.70 3.17 4.22
C THR A 43 -11.68 3.08 5.39
N MET A 44 -11.97 1.86 5.88
CA MET A 44 -12.88 1.65 7.01
C MET A 44 -12.26 2.07 8.35
N PHE A 45 -10.99 1.69 8.58
CA PHE A 45 -10.40 1.75 9.92
C PHE A 45 -9.35 2.84 10.12
N PHE A 46 -8.91 3.51 9.05
CA PHE A 46 -7.82 4.50 9.12
C PHE A 46 -8.20 5.83 8.49
N GLU A 47 -8.01 6.90 9.27
CA GLU A 47 -8.07 8.28 8.76
C GLU A 47 -6.94 8.55 7.74
N ASN A 48 -5.79 7.89 7.92
CA ASN A 48 -4.60 8.09 7.09
C ASN A 48 -4.13 6.76 6.51
N TRP A 49 -4.06 6.69 5.18
CA TRP A 49 -3.46 5.56 4.49
C TRP A 49 -2.79 5.96 3.19
N VAL A 50 -1.79 5.17 2.80
CA VAL A 50 -1.03 5.35 1.56
C VAL A 50 -0.79 4.02 0.86
N ILE A 51 -0.64 4.07 -0.45
CA ILE A 51 -0.17 2.95 -1.26
C ILE A 51 1.35 3.05 -1.37
N LEU A 52 2.06 1.96 -1.11
CA LEU A 52 3.49 1.88 -1.37
C LEU A 52 3.73 1.22 -2.74
N SER A 53 4.19 2.03 -3.70
CA SER A 53 4.50 1.68 -5.08
C SER A 53 5.99 1.53 -5.33
N ALA A 54 6.39 0.50 -6.07
CA ALA A 54 7.79 0.34 -6.48
C ALA A 54 8.25 1.43 -7.47
N LYS A 55 7.34 1.97 -8.30
CA LYS A 55 7.66 3.06 -9.25
C LYS A 55 7.54 4.43 -8.61
N HIS A 56 6.46 4.64 -7.84
CA HIS A 56 6.07 5.97 -7.38
C HIS A 56 6.32 6.23 -5.90
N GLY A 57 6.71 5.22 -5.12
CA GLY A 57 6.84 5.35 -3.67
C GLY A 57 5.49 5.47 -2.97
N PHE A 58 5.40 6.39 -2.01
CA PHE A 58 4.18 6.64 -1.27
C PHE A 58 3.19 7.47 -2.09
N LEU A 59 2.05 6.85 -2.41
CA LEU A 59 0.92 7.51 -3.04
C LEU A 59 -0.20 7.69 -2.02
N ARG A 60 -0.69 8.92 -1.87
CA ARG A 60 -1.98 9.19 -1.23
C ARG A 60 -3.12 8.71 -2.15
N PRO A 61 -4.33 8.47 -1.61
CA PRO A 61 -5.44 7.94 -2.40
C PRO A 61 -5.78 8.80 -3.63
N ASN A 62 -5.62 10.11 -3.51
CA ASN A 62 -5.91 11.12 -4.52
C ASN A 62 -4.68 11.55 -5.34
N ASP A 63 -3.50 10.97 -5.12
CA ASP A 63 -2.35 11.24 -5.98
C ASP A 63 -2.62 10.68 -7.39
N ILE A 64 -2.19 11.42 -8.42
CA ILE A 64 -2.45 11.04 -9.82
C ILE A 64 -1.35 10.12 -10.35
N VAL A 65 -1.75 8.98 -10.90
CA VAL A 65 -0.89 8.08 -11.69
C VAL A 65 -1.23 8.29 -13.16
N LEU A 66 -0.21 8.61 -13.95
CA LEU A 66 -0.39 9.06 -15.33
C LEU A 66 -0.73 7.93 -16.31
N GLU A 67 -0.11 6.76 -16.12
CA GLU A 67 -0.17 5.67 -17.08
C GLU A 67 0.13 4.30 -16.44
N ASN A 68 -0.06 3.24 -17.22
CA ASN A 68 0.26 1.88 -16.79
C ASN A 68 1.76 1.66 -16.58
N TYR A 69 2.12 0.70 -15.74
CA TYR A 69 3.50 0.27 -15.52
C TYR A 69 3.55 -1.13 -14.89
N ASP A 70 4.65 -1.87 -15.03
CA ASP A 70 4.85 -3.17 -14.36
C ASP A 70 6.21 -3.22 -13.64
N LEU A 71 6.26 -2.67 -12.42
CA LEU A 71 7.45 -2.65 -11.57
C LEU A 71 7.14 -3.20 -10.17
N ALA A 72 8.11 -3.91 -9.60
CA ALA A 72 8.07 -4.43 -8.24
C ALA A 72 9.38 -4.11 -7.50
N PHE A 73 9.38 -4.05 -6.16
CA PHE A 73 10.59 -3.72 -5.38
C PHE A 73 11.78 -4.68 -5.56
N ASN A 74 11.61 -5.81 -6.25
CA ASN A 74 12.66 -6.78 -6.52
C ASN A 74 12.98 -6.95 -8.02
N SER A 75 12.40 -6.12 -8.90
CA SER A 75 12.86 -6.07 -10.29
C SER A 75 14.26 -5.45 -10.35
N LYS A 76 15.03 -5.81 -11.38
CA LYS A 76 16.28 -5.12 -11.71
C LYS A 76 15.94 -4.00 -12.68
N SER A 77 15.52 -2.85 -12.17
CA SER A 77 15.19 -1.67 -12.97
C SER A 77 15.59 -0.41 -12.20
N ASP A 78 16.19 0.53 -12.91
CA ASP A 78 16.58 1.85 -12.37
C ASP A 78 15.37 2.78 -12.20
N GLU A 79 14.18 2.37 -12.67
CA GLU A 79 12.91 3.07 -12.45
C GLU A 79 12.28 2.77 -11.08
N ILE A 80 12.88 1.85 -10.30
CA ILE A 80 12.41 1.59 -8.94
C ILE A 80 12.82 2.76 -8.05
N ILE A 81 11.86 3.29 -7.31
CA ILE A 81 12.09 4.39 -6.37
C ILE A 81 13.19 4.03 -5.36
N SER A 82 14.13 4.96 -5.18
CA SER A 82 15.24 4.80 -4.26
C SER A 82 14.81 5.01 -2.79
N MET A 83 15.63 4.51 -1.85
CA MET A 83 15.43 4.76 -0.43
C MET A 83 15.54 6.24 -0.07
N GLU A 84 16.36 7.00 -0.79
CA GLU A 84 16.49 8.45 -0.60
C GLU A 84 15.21 9.18 -1.03
N GLN A 85 14.66 8.83 -2.20
CA GLN A 85 13.38 9.36 -2.67
C GLN A 85 12.22 9.01 -1.74
N LEU A 86 12.19 7.79 -1.20
CA LEU A 86 11.19 7.39 -0.21
C LEU A 86 11.28 8.22 1.08
N LYS A 87 12.49 8.46 1.60
CA LYS A 87 12.69 9.32 2.77
C LYS A 87 12.26 10.76 2.50
N GLN A 88 12.58 11.28 1.32
CA GLN A 88 12.15 12.61 0.89
C GLN A 88 10.62 12.71 0.84
N GLN A 89 9.94 11.73 0.25
CA GLN A 89 8.48 11.66 0.22
C GLN A 89 7.87 11.58 1.62
N MET A 90 8.50 10.92 2.58
CA MET A 90 8.01 10.87 3.97
C MET A 90 7.97 12.26 4.61
N ILE A 91 8.93 13.13 4.29
CA ILE A 91 8.94 14.52 4.76
C ILE A 91 7.85 15.32 4.01
N GLU A 92 7.84 15.26 2.68
CA GLU A 92 6.91 16.03 1.84
C GLU A 92 5.44 15.69 2.09
N LYS A 93 5.15 14.43 2.38
CA LYS A 93 3.79 13.92 2.60
C LYS A 93 3.44 13.83 4.09
N ASP A 94 4.29 14.33 4.97
CA ASP A 94 4.09 14.36 6.42
C ASP A 94 3.78 12.96 7.03
N LEU A 95 4.59 11.97 6.63
CA LEU A 95 4.44 10.57 7.02
C LEU A 95 5.28 10.19 8.24
N LEU A 96 6.06 11.12 8.79
CA LEU A 96 6.93 10.88 9.95
C LEU A 96 6.22 11.05 11.30
N GLN A 97 5.06 11.70 11.33
CA GLN A 97 4.34 12.08 12.55
C GLN A 97 3.50 10.97 13.19
N PHE A 98 3.50 9.76 12.61
CA PHE A 98 2.61 8.67 13.03
C PHE A 98 3.24 7.83 14.13
N ASP A 99 2.45 7.53 15.16
CA ASP A 99 2.87 6.73 16.31
C ASP A 99 2.93 5.23 15.96
N GLU A 100 2.02 4.78 15.09
CA GLU A 100 1.90 3.39 14.65
C GLU A 100 1.75 3.30 13.13
N ILE A 101 2.46 2.35 12.53
CA ILE A 101 2.42 2.01 11.11
C ILE A 101 1.79 0.63 10.94
N VAL A 102 0.65 0.56 10.28
CA VAL A 102 -0.05 -0.71 10.01
C VAL A 102 0.23 -1.16 8.59
N LEU A 103 0.97 -2.27 8.43
CA LEU A 103 1.37 -2.76 7.11
C LEU A 103 0.52 -3.95 6.65
N LEU A 104 -0.33 -3.73 5.64
CA LEU A 104 -1.17 -4.77 5.03
C LEU A 104 -0.52 -5.40 3.78
N ALA A 105 0.81 -5.44 3.75
CA ALA A 105 1.57 -5.82 2.57
C ALA A 105 2.52 -7.00 2.83
N GLY A 106 2.91 -7.68 1.76
CA GLY A 106 3.79 -8.85 1.82
C GLY A 106 5.26 -8.52 2.12
N LYS A 107 6.07 -9.58 2.25
CA LYS A 107 7.51 -9.53 2.62
C LYS A 107 8.34 -8.47 1.87
N LYS A 108 8.05 -8.24 0.58
CA LYS A 108 8.77 -7.25 -0.23
C LYS A 108 8.60 -5.82 0.29
N HIS A 109 7.37 -5.44 0.63
CA HIS A 109 7.06 -4.14 1.20
C HIS A 109 7.56 -4.04 2.63
N LYS A 110 7.44 -5.12 3.42
CA LYS A 110 8.01 -5.18 4.78
C LYS A 110 9.48 -4.78 4.78
N LYS A 111 10.30 -5.36 3.88
CA LYS A 111 11.74 -5.02 3.77
C LYS A 111 12.02 -3.53 3.53
N VAL A 112 11.14 -2.85 2.78
CA VAL A 112 11.27 -1.42 2.50
C VAL A 112 10.85 -0.61 3.72
N VAL A 113 9.67 -0.91 4.28
CA VAL A 113 9.08 -0.15 5.39
C VAL A 113 9.94 -0.26 6.67
N THR A 114 10.56 -1.41 6.95
CA THR A 114 11.47 -1.58 8.10
C THR A 114 12.78 -0.79 7.99
N GLN A 115 13.11 -0.27 6.81
CA GLN A 115 14.25 0.65 6.63
C GLN A 115 13.84 2.13 6.77
N LEU A 116 12.53 2.40 6.82
CA LEU A 116 11.96 3.75 6.86
C LEU A 116 11.39 4.10 8.24
N TYR A 117 10.84 3.11 8.95
CA TYR A 117 10.28 3.26 10.29
C TYR A 117 10.95 2.30 11.28
N PRO A 118 11.04 2.66 12.57
CA PRO A 118 11.50 1.75 13.61
C PRO A 118 10.62 0.49 13.65
N GLU A 119 11.21 -0.70 13.72
CA GLU A 119 10.40 -1.95 13.65
C GLU A 119 9.37 -2.06 14.78
N GLY A 120 9.65 -1.49 15.95
CA GLY A 120 8.74 -1.48 17.10
C GLY A 120 7.47 -0.63 16.90
N THR A 121 7.40 0.23 15.88
CA THR A 121 6.19 1.00 15.55
C THR A 121 5.35 0.35 14.45
N ILE A 122 5.79 -0.78 13.88
CA ILE A 122 5.13 -1.42 12.74
C ILE A 122 4.34 -2.65 13.19
N THR A 123 3.05 -2.67 12.91
CA THR A 123 2.18 -3.83 13.08
C THR A 123 1.89 -4.52 11.75
N TYR A 124 1.69 -5.84 11.81
CA TYR A 124 1.50 -6.69 10.64
C TYR A 124 0.24 -7.56 10.80
N PRO A 125 -0.98 -7.00 10.64
CA PRO A 125 -2.24 -7.72 10.94
C PRO A 125 -2.44 -9.01 10.15
N LEU A 126 -1.82 -9.10 8.97
CA LEU A 126 -1.89 -10.26 8.08
C LEU A 126 -0.76 -11.28 8.30
N ALA A 127 0.15 -11.02 9.25
CA ALA A 127 1.20 -11.97 9.59
C ALA A 127 0.59 -13.28 10.12
N GLY A 128 1.19 -14.41 9.76
CA GLY A 128 0.68 -15.73 10.14
C GLY A 128 -0.46 -16.27 9.26
N CYS A 129 -1.05 -15.46 8.37
CA CYS A 129 -1.99 -15.99 7.38
C CYS A 129 -1.30 -17.01 6.46
N LYS A 130 -1.94 -18.17 6.24
CA LYS A 130 -1.39 -19.28 5.44
C LYS A 130 -1.24 -18.97 3.94
N GLY A 131 -1.88 -17.91 3.46
CA GLY A 131 -1.81 -17.48 2.06
C GLY A 131 -2.78 -16.35 1.75
N ILE A 132 -2.77 -15.89 0.49
CA ILE A 132 -3.55 -14.72 0.05
C ILE A 132 -5.06 -14.91 0.20
N GLY A 133 -5.56 -16.15 0.07
CA GLY A 133 -6.98 -16.46 0.30
C GLY A 133 -7.43 -16.17 1.73
N TYR A 134 -6.63 -16.60 2.72
CA TYR A 134 -6.89 -16.32 4.13
C TYR A 134 -6.76 -14.84 4.47
N MET A 135 -5.79 -14.14 3.87
CA MET A 135 -5.66 -12.69 4.03
C MET A 135 -6.89 -11.97 3.50
N LEU A 136 -7.38 -12.36 2.32
CA LEU A 136 -8.60 -11.81 1.73
C LEU A 136 -9.82 -12.05 2.60
N GLN A 137 -9.97 -13.27 3.13
CA GLN A 137 -11.07 -13.61 4.03
C GLN A 137 -11.02 -12.72 5.28
N ARG A 138 -9.88 -12.68 5.96
CA ARG A 138 -9.68 -11.91 7.20
C ARG A 138 -9.99 -10.41 7.00
N LEU A 139 -9.48 -9.81 5.92
CA LEU A 139 -9.77 -8.39 5.60
C LEU A 139 -11.26 -8.14 5.31
N LYS A 140 -11.92 -9.05 4.58
CA LYS A 140 -13.33 -8.90 4.23
C LYS A 140 -14.25 -9.11 5.43
N GLU A 141 -13.93 -10.08 6.29
CA GLU A 141 -14.66 -10.31 7.54
C GLU A 141 -14.53 -9.09 8.45
N ALA A 142 -13.32 -8.56 8.62
CA ALA A 142 -13.08 -7.33 9.38
C ALA A 142 -13.97 -6.17 8.91
N VAL A 143 -13.96 -5.87 7.60
CA VAL A 143 -14.79 -4.80 7.02
C VAL A 143 -16.29 -5.09 7.15
N LYS A 144 -16.70 -6.37 7.05
CA LYS A 144 -18.10 -6.77 7.16
C LYS A 144 -18.63 -6.65 8.59
N GLU A 145 -17.83 -7.02 9.57
CA GLU A 145 -18.18 -6.97 10.99
C GLU A 145 -17.82 -5.61 11.63
N GLU A 146 -17.22 -4.70 10.85
CA GLU A 146 -16.73 -3.38 11.31
C GLU A 146 -15.76 -3.49 12.51
N GLU A 147 -14.99 -4.58 12.55
CA GLU A 147 -14.02 -4.88 13.60
C GLU A 147 -12.60 -4.97 13.03
N GLU A 148 -11.67 -4.20 13.59
CA GLU A 148 -10.27 -4.17 13.16
C GLU A 148 -9.51 -5.46 13.55
N ILE A 149 -8.55 -5.90 12.71
CA ILE A 149 -7.80 -7.18 12.88
C ILE A 149 -6.34 -7.03 13.34
#